data_AF-A0A925TDH4-F1
#
_entry.id   AF-A0A925TDH4-F1
#
_cell.length_a   1.000
_cell.length_b   1.000
_cell.length_c   1.000
_cell.angle_alpha   90.00
_cell.angle_beta   90.00
_cell.angle_gamma   90.00
#
_symmetry.space_group_name_H-M   'P 1'
#
loop_
_entity.id
_entity.type
_entity.pdbx_description
1 polymer ?
#
loop_
_entity_poly.entity_id
_entity_poly.type
_entity_poly.pdbx_seq_one_letter_code
_entity_poly.pdbx_strand_id
1 'polypeptide(L)' 'MRISIEIDDKLMKQAMKASGAATKRETVEKALELLVRTSGKKAVRGPRGKSQGEGGLDAMRRE' A
#
# COMPACT_ATOMS: atom_id res chain seq x y z
N MET A 1 22.24 6.71 3.05
CA MET A 1 21.48 7.98 3.17
C MET A 1 20.52 7.87 4.34
N ARG A 2 20.41 8.89 5.19
CA ARG A 2 19.48 8.93 6.33
C ARG A 2 18.46 10.03 6.08
N ILE A 3 17.18 9.69 6.18
CA ILE A 3 16.06 10.63 6.03
C ILE A 3 15.14 10.44 7.24
N SER A 4 14.62 11.53 7.77
CA SER A 4 13.57 11.51 8.78
C SER A 4 12.22 11.77 8.09
N ILE A 5 11.28 10.85 8.23
CA ILE A 5 9.93 10.94 7.67
C ILE A 5 8.91 10.56 8.74
N GLU A 6 7.78 11.25 8.78
CA GLU A 6 6.65 10.89 9.64
C GLU A 6 5.78 9.87 8.92
N ILE A 7 5.50 8.76 9.60
CA ILE A 7 4.65 7.66 9.11
C ILE A 7 3.68 7.29 10.23
N ASP A 8 2.41 7.08 9.88
CA ASP A 8 1.42 6.56 10.83
C ASP A 8 1.90 5.24 11.47
N ASP A 9 1.85 5.18 12.80
CA ASP A 9 2.37 4.03 13.55
C ASP A 9 1.54 2.75 13.32
N LYS A 10 0.24 2.87 13.04
CA LYS A 10 -0.59 1.68 12.75
C LYS A 10 -0.19 1.11 11.39
N LEU A 11 -0.01 1.98 10.39
CA LEU A 11 0.47 1.60 9.06
C LEU A 11 1.85 0.93 9.14
N MET A 12 2.80 1.50 9.89
CA MET A 12 4.13 0.91 10.06
C MET A 12 4.06 -0.47 10.73
N LYS A 13 3.23 -0.65 11.77
CA LYS A 13 3.03 -1.94 12.43
C LYS A 13 2.43 -2.99 11.49
N GLN A 14 1.43 -2.61 10.69
CA GLN A 14 0.84 -3.49 9.70
C GLN A 14 1.86 -3.90 8.63
N ALA A 15 2.64 -2.94 8.13
CA ALA A 15 3.69 -3.20 7.16
C ALA A 15 4.77 -4.14 7.72
N MET A 16 5.26 -3.89 8.93
CA MET A 16 6.23 -4.75 9.62
C MET A 16 5.72 -6.18 9.77
N LYS A 17 4.45 -6.35 10.17
CA LYS A 17 3.82 -7.68 10.31
C LYS A 17 3.67 -8.38 8.96
N ALA A 18 3.28 -7.65 7.91
CA ALA A 18 3.12 -8.20 6.57
C ALA A 18 4.46 -8.58 5.91
N SER A 19 5.51 -7.80 6.15
CA SER A 19 6.84 -8.01 5.57
C SER A 19 7.76 -8.91 6.40
N GLY A 20 7.36 -9.28 7.62
CA GLY A 20 8.18 -10.02 8.59
C GLY A 20 9.49 -9.30 8.96
N ALA A 21 9.52 -7.97 8.87
CA ALA A 21 10.74 -7.19 9.08
C ALA A 21 10.95 -6.90 10.58
N ALA A 22 12.20 -6.97 11.02
CA ALA A 22 12.55 -6.74 12.42
C ALA A 22 12.65 -5.25 12.76
N THR A 23 12.88 -4.39 11.76
CA THR A 23 13.09 -2.95 11.98
C THR A 23 12.25 -2.08 11.04
N LYS A 24 11.94 -0.84 11.48
CA LYS A 24 11.27 0.16 10.63
C LYS A 24 12.05 0.41 9.34
N ARG A 25 13.39 0.45 9.41
CA ARG A 25 14.26 0.64 8.25
C ARG A 25 14.10 -0.49 7.23
N GLU A 26 14.21 -1.74 7.68
CA GLU A 26 14.08 -2.91 6.81
C GLU A 26 12.70 -2.97 6.14
N THR A 27 11.66 -2.59 6.87
CA THR A 27 10.29 -2.51 6.33
C THR A 27 10.20 -1.53 5.17
N VAL A 28 10.77 -0.34 5.34
CA VAL A 28 10.79 0.70 4.29
C VAL A 28 11.63 0.23 3.10
N GLU A 29 12.78 -0.42 3.34
CA GLU A 29 13.66 -0.92 2.29
C GLU A 29 12.95 -1.99 1.43
N LYS A 30 12.29 -2.97 2.07
CA LYS A 30 11.47 -3.98 1.39
C LYS A 30 10.28 -3.36 0.64
N ALA A 31 9.63 -2.35 1.21
CA ALA A 31 8.51 -1.66 0.57
C ALA A 31 8.94 -0.91 -0.71
N LEU A 32 10.09 -0.23 -0.67
CA LEU A 32 10.66 0.46 -1.82
C LEU A 32 11.11 -0.52 -2.90
N GLU A 33 11.76 -1.62 -2.53
CA GLU A 33 12.15 -2.68 -3.46
C GLU A 33 10.91 -3.29 -4.15
N LEU A 34 9.86 -3.55 -3.38
CA LEU A 34 8.58 -4.03 -3.92
C LEU A 34 7.96 -3.00 -4.88
N LEU A 35 8.00 -1.71 -4.53
CA LEU A 35 7.49 -0.64 -5.39
C LEU A 35 8.24 -0.60 -6.73
N VAL A 36 9.56 -0.70 -6.73
CA VAL A 36 10.35 -0.74 -7.98
C VAL A 36 10.00 -1.98 -8.80
N ARG A 37 9.97 -3.16 -8.16
CA ARG A 37 9.65 -4.44 -8.82
C ARG A 37 8.25 -4.46 -9.43
N THR A 38 7.28 -3.83 -8.76
CA THR A 38 5.89 -3.77 -9.23
C THR A 38 5.65 -2.63 -10.22
N SER A 39 6.39 -1.53 -10.12
CA SER A 39 6.29 -0.40 -11.05
C SER A 39 6.78 -0.76 -12.45
N GLY A 40 7.80 -1.63 -12.57
CA GLY A 40 8.23 -2.18 -13.87
C GLY A 40 7.15 -3.02 -14.57
N LYS A 41 6.16 -3.54 -13.83
CA LYS A 41 5.03 -4.30 -14.37
C LYS A 41 3.82 -3.44 -14.78
N LYS A 42 3.84 -2.11 -14.56
CA LYS A 42 2.75 -1.23 -14.98
C LYS A 42 2.54 -1.18 -16.49
N ALA A 43 3.57 -1.48 -17.30
CA ALA A 43 3.44 -1.56 -18.75
C ALA A 43 2.63 -2.79 -19.23
N VAL A 44 2.55 -3.86 -18.43
CA VAL A 44 1.86 -5.12 -18.82
C VAL A 44 0.48 -5.24 -18.16
N ARG A 45 0.02 -4.18 -17.48
CA ARG A 45 -1.36 -4.09 -16.98
C ARG A 45 -2.14 -3.18 -17.94
N GLY A 46 -2.42 -3.70 -19.14
CA GLY A 46 -3.50 -3.20 -19.99
C GLY A 46 -4.78 -3.03 -19.17
N PRO A 47 -5.70 -2.13 -19.57
CA PRO A 47 -6.74 -1.59 -18.71
C PRO A 47 -7.56 -2.73 -18.09
N ARG A 48 -7.25 -3.08 -16.84
CA ARG A 48 -8.17 -3.86 -16.00
C ARG A 48 -9.27 -2.87 -15.67
N GLY A 49 -10.35 -3.00 -16.43
CA GLY A 49 -11.42 -2.02 -16.59
C GLY A 49 -11.81 -1.34 -15.29
N LYS A 50 -12.03 -0.03 -15.38
CA LYS A 50 -13.04 0.74 -14.66
C LYS A 50 -13.59 0.04 -13.40
N SER A 51 -12.81 -0.05 -12.32
CA SER A 51 -13.41 -0.10 -10.99
C SER A 51 -13.67 1.35 -10.60
N GLN A 52 -14.83 1.80 -11.06
CA GLN A 52 -15.55 2.98 -10.61
C GLN A 52 -15.38 3.11 -9.10
N GLY A 53 -14.98 4.29 -8.64
CA GLY A 53 -15.06 4.62 -7.23
C GLY A 53 -16.51 4.49 -6.80
N GLU A 54 -16.82 3.46 -6.04
CA GLU A 54 -18.07 3.40 -5.29
C GLU A 54 -17.83 4.16 -3.99
N GLY A 55 -18.05 5.47 -4.06
CA GLY A 55 -18.61 6.18 -2.92
C GLY A 55 -20.02 5.63 -2.70
N GLY A 56 -20.36 5.33 -1.44
CA GLY A 56 -21.72 5.00 -1.03
C GLY A 56 -21.79 3.91 0.03
N LEU A 57 -21.33 4.20 1.25
CA LEU A 57 -21.60 3.33 2.41
C LEU A 57 -22.95 3.62 3.10
N ASP A 58 -23.75 4.59 2.66
CA ASP A 58 -24.99 4.94 3.38
C ASP A 58 -26.21 4.98 2.46
N ALA A 59 -26.88 3.84 2.30
CA ALA A 59 -28.34 3.73 2.17
C ALA A 59 -28.76 2.25 2.11
N MET A 60 -28.34 1.47 3.11
CA MET A 60 -29.07 0.24 3.44
C MET A 60 -30.24 0.64 4.35
N ARG A 61 -31.46 0.32 3.88
CA ARG A 61 -32.72 0.17 4.64
C ARG A 61 -33.59 1.43 4.80
N ARG A 62 -34.61 1.56 3.94
CA ARG A 62 -35.99 1.15 4.26
C ARG A 62 -36.90 1.31 3.04
N GLU A 63 -37.88 0.40 3.02
CA GLU A 63 -39.10 0.33 2.21
C GLU A 63 -39.72 1.65 1.72
#